data_AF-A0A0Q4DIB8-F1
#
_entry.id   AF-A0A0Q4DIB8-F1
#
_cell.length_a   1.000
_cell.length_b   1.000
_cell.length_c   1.000
_cell.angle_alpha   90.00
_cell.angle_beta   90.00
_cell.angle_gamma   90.00
#
_symmetry.space_group_name_H-M   'P 1'
#
loop_
_entity.id
_entity.type
_entity.pdbx_description
1 polymer ?
#
loop_
_entity_poly.entity_id
_entity_poly.type
_entity_poly.pdbx_seq_one_letter_code
_entity_poly.pdbx_strand_id
1 'polypeptide(L)'
;MSHFIMLDLETLGTVPGCSIVSIGAAHASYEGYILNRFYTVVSRDSCREYHLHEEGSTLDWWAAQSEAARAILSTEQQAAAPSLVEALDAFNAFVRYCGPNVEVYGNGSDFDNAILNAAAMSAGVKPAWPPFGHRCYRTMKSLTPHVKIDRTGTHHNALDDAVSQAEHLGRVRRALTVTTDRIEAIDQFINWMADHYRERTSHKRFGIRWHSMSRAAALSYAHATYDAAVLDGSLAPYAEELDRDNAAVLVDEDLHCWAD
;
A
#
# COMPACT_ATOMS: atom_id res chain seq x y z
N MET A 1 -3.53 -19.37 6.13
CA MET A 1 -2.84 -18.20 5.54
C MET A 1 -3.76 -17.01 5.66
N SER A 2 -3.24 -15.86 6.06
CA SER A 2 -4.03 -14.62 6.08
C SER A 2 -4.24 -14.11 4.66
N HIS A 3 -5.44 -13.62 4.38
CA HIS A 3 -5.88 -13.25 3.04
C HIS A 3 -6.75 -11.98 3.12
N PHE A 4 -6.86 -11.27 2.00
CA PHE A 4 -7.66 -10.05 1.89
C PHE A 4 -8.32 -9.99 0.51
N ILE A 5 -9.29 -9.09 0.37
CA ILE A 5 -9.83 -8.68 -0.92
C ILE A 5 -9.35 -7.25 -1.19
N MET A 6 -8.78 -7.02 -2.36
CA MET A 6 -8.59 -5.68 -2.92
C MET A 6 -9.81 -5.36 -3.78
N LEU A 7 -10.45 -4.22 -3.52
CA LEU A 7 -11.59 -3.69 -4.25
C LEU A 7 -11.14 -2.44 -5.01
N ASP A 8 -11.58 -2.35 -6.26
CA ASP A 8 -11.45 -1.16 -7.08
C ASP A 8 -12.76 -0.93 -7.84
N LEU A 9 -13.16 0.33 -7.99
CA LEU A 9 -14.38 0.72 -8.67
C LEU A 9 -14.09 1.67 -9.83
N GLU A 10 -14.82 1.47 -10.92
CA GLU A 10 -15.05 2.53 -11.89
C GLU A 10 -16.37 3.21 -11.58
N THR A 11 -16.39 4.55 -11.58
CA THR A 11 -17.54 5.34 -11.12
C THR A 11 -17.84 6.51 -12.05
N LEU A 12 -19.04 7.09 -11.90
CA LEU A 12 -19.45 8.33 -12.54
C LEU A 12 -19.46 9.52 -11.57
N GLY A 13 -18.66 9.45 -10.50
CA GLY A 13 -18.48 10.50 -9.52
C GLY A 13 -17.32 10.17 -8.58
N THR A 14 -17.01 11.09 -7.68
CA THR A 14 -15.81 11.00 -6.83
C THR A 14 -16.12 10.87 -5.34
N VAL A 15 -17.39 10.94 -4.96
CA VAL A 15 -17.82 10.87 -3.56
C VAL A 15 -18.86 9.76 -3.33
N PRO A 16 -19.02 9.29 -2.07
CA PRO A 16 -20.04 8.31 -1.73
C PRO A 16 -21.45 8.73 -2.18
N GLY A 17 -22.18 7.78 -2.77
CA GLY A 17 -23.50 8.00 -3.35
C GLY A 17 -23.49 8.29 -4.86
N CYS A 18 -22.32 8.30 -5.51
CA CYS A 18 -22.24 8.33 -6.97
C CYS A 18 -22.51 6.97 -7.61
N SER A 19 -22.84 6.98 -8.90
CA SER A 19 -23.10 5.76 -9.68
C SER A 19 -21.83 4.95 -9.90
N ILE A 20 -21.94 3.63 -9.74
CA ILE A 20 -20.87 2.66 -10.00
C ILE A 20 -21.04 2.14 -11.43
N VAL A 21 -19.94 2.02 -12.16
CA VAL A 21 -19.89 1.50 -13.54
C VAL A 21 -19.43 0.05 -13.55
N SER A 22 -18.42 -0.28 -12.75
CA SER A 22 -17.99 -1.67 -12.51
C SER A 22 -17.40 -1.85 -11.13
N ILE A 23 -17.49 -3.09 -10.66
CA ILE A 23 -16.87 -3.59 -9.44
C ILE A 23 -15.80 -4.60 -9.84
N GLY A 24 -14.54 -4.31 -9.52
CA GLY A 24 -13.42 -5.23 -9.66
C GLY A 24 -12.90 -5.63 -8.29
N ALA A 25 -12.63 -6.92 -8.10
CA ALA A 25 -12.05 -7.40 -6.85
C ALA A 25 -11.08 -8.56 -7.04
N ALA A 26 -10.00 -8.53 -6.28
CA ALA A 26 -8.97 -9.56 -6.24
C ALA A 26 -8.86 -10.12 -4.82
N HIS A 27 -9.13 -11.42 -4.67
CA HIS A 27 -8.84 -12.15 -3.44
C HIS A 27 -7.38 -12.58 -3.47
N ALA A 28 -6.59 -12.18 -2.48
CA ALA A 28 -5.16 -12.41 -2.46
C ALA A 28 -4.66 -12.84 -1.08
N SER A 29 -3.53 -13.56 -1.07
CA SER A 29 -2.78 -13.81 0.16
C SER A 29 -2.04 -12.55 0.61
N TYR A 30 -1.62 -12.49 1.87
CA TYR A 30 -0.84 -11.36 2.42
C TYR A 30 0.51 -11.15 1.73
N GLU A 31 1.03 -12.16 1.04
CA GLU A 31 2.23 -12.11 0.22
C GLU A 31 1.98 -11.53 -1.18
N GLY A 32 0.72 -11.29 -1.56
CA GLY A 32 0.32 -10.71 -2.84
C GLY A 32 -0.01 -11.76 -3.92
N TYR A 33 -0.15 -13.04 -3.59
CA TYR A 33 -0.56 -14.05 -4.57
C TYR A 33 -2.06 -13.97 -4.81
N ILE A 34 -2.47 -13.79 -6.06
CA ILE A 34 -3.88 -13.77 -6.45
C ILE A 34 -4.47 -15.17 -6.37
N LEU A 35 -5.51 -15.32 -5.56
CA LEU A 35 -6.22 -16.57 -5.30
C LEU A 35 -7.49 -16.68 -6.12
N ASN A 36 -8.28 -15.60 -6.20
CA ASN A 36 -9.49 -15.52 -7.02
C ASN A 36 -9.71 -14.09 -7.55
N ARG A 37 -10.55 -13.98 -8.57
CA ARG A 37 -10.89 -12.71 -9.23
C ARG A 37 -12.41 -12.58 -9.34
N PHE A 38 -12.89 -11.36 -9.25
CA PHE A 38 -14.30 -11.01 -9.45
C PHE A 38 -14.39 -9.72 -10.26
N TYR A 39 -15.29 -9.73 -11.24
CA TYR A 39 -15.59 -8.55 -12.03
C TYR A 39 -17.07 -8.58 -12.40
N THR A 40 -17.72 -7.42 -12.27
CA THR A 40 -19.04 -7.19 -12.84
C THR A 40 -19.16 -5.75 -13.27
N VAL A 41 -19.84 -5.52 -14.39
CA VAL A 41 -20.37 -4.21 -14.73
C VAL A 41 -21.63 -3.95 -13.90
N VAL A 42 -22.07 -2.70 -13.82
CA VAL A 42 -23.27 -2.28 -13.10
C VAL A 42 -24.12 -1.41 -14.02
N SER A 43 -25.42 -1.70 -14.06
CA SER A 43 -26.38 -0.92 -14.85
C SER A 43 -26.50 0.50 -14.31
N ARG A 44 -26.12 1.47 -15.14
CA ARG A 44 -26.25 2.90 -14.86
C ARG A 44 -27.70 3.32 -14.61
N ASP A 45 -28.65 2.73 -15.33
CA ASP A 45 -30.07 3.03 -15.13
C ASP A 45 -30.56 2.52 -13.78
N SER A 46 -30.13 1.33 -13.36
CA SER A 46 -30.42 0.83 -12.01
C SER A 46 -29.78 1.71 -10.93
N CYS A 47 -28.56 2.22 -11.11
CA CYS A 47 -27.98 3.20 -10.18
C CYS A 47 -28.86 4.45 -10.02
N ARG A 48 -29.47 4.95 -11.11
CA ARG A 48 -30.38 6.11 -11.08
C ARG A 48 -31.72 5.79 -10.39
N GLU A 49 -32.24 4.57 -10.55
CA GLU A 49 -33.43 4.11 -9.82
C GLU A 49 -33.21 4.15 -8.30
N TYR A 50 -31.98 3.89 -7.85
CA TYR A 50 -31.55 4.03 -6.45
C TYR A 50 -30.98 5.41 -6.10
N HIS A 51 -31.26 6.43 -6.92
CA HIS A 51 -30.89 7.83 -6.70
C HIS A 51 -29.39 8.09 -6.51
N LEU A 52 -28.54 7.23 -7.07
CA LEU A 52 -27.11 7.51 -7.13
C LEU A 52 -26.85 8.62 -8.15
N HIS A 53 -25.98 9.56 -7.79
CA HIS A 53 -25.71 10.73 -8.61
C HIS A 53 -24.58 10.49 -9.61
N GLU A 54 -24.47 11.40 -10.58
CA GLU A 54 -23.38 11.44 -11.54
C GLU A 54 -22.80 12.86 -11.55
N GLU A 55 -21.49 12.97 -11.63
CA GLU A 55 -20.78 14.24 -11.67
C GLU A 55 -20.40 14.59 -13.11
N GLY A 56 -20.74 15.81 -13.55
CA GLY A 56 -20.44 16.28 -14.91
C GLY A 56 -18.96 16.19 -15.26
N SER A 57 -18.07 16.57 -14.32
CA SER A 57 -16.62 16.47 -14.49
C SER A 57 -16.14 15.04 -14.74
N THR A 58 -16.79 14.05 -14.12
CA THR A 58 -16.43 12.63 -14.29
C THR A 58 -16.93 12.10 -15.64
N LEU A 59 -18.11 12.54 -16.09
CA LEU A 59 -18.61 12.24 -17.44
C LEU A 59 -17.71 12.84 -18.53
N ASP A 60 -17.28 14.09 -18.36
CA ASP A 60 -16.33 14.76 -19.27
C ASP A 60 -15.00 14.02 -19.30
N TRP A 61 -14.51 13.58 -18.14
CA TRP A 61 -13.31 12.77 -18.02
C TRP A 61 -13.44 11.42 -18.74
N TRP A 62 -14.60 10.74 -18.62
CA TRP A 62 -14.90 9.50 -19.35
C TRP A 62 -14.94 9.70 -20.85
N ALA A 63 -15.49 10.82 -21.33
CA ALA A 63 -15.56 11.14 -22.76
C ALA A 63 -14.17 11.29 -23.40
N ALA A 64 -13.15 11.66 -22.62
CA ALA A 64 -11.76 11.77 -23.06
C ALA A 64 -11.01 10.42 -23.06
N GLN A 65 -11.59 9.33 -22.53
CA GLN A 65 -10.92 8.03 -22.46
C GLN A 65 -10.90 7.31 -23.81
N SER A 66 -10.02 6.30 -23.89
CA SER A 66 -9.92 5.43 -25.05
C SER A 66 -11.26 4.74 -25.37
N GLU A 67 -11.47 4.37 -26.63
CA GLU A 67 -12.70 3.66 -27.03
C GLU A 67 -12.88 2.35 -26.25
N ALA A 68 -11.78 1.63 -25.99
CA ALA A 68 -11.78 0.42 -25.18
C ALA A 68 -12.24 0.68 -23.73
N ALA A 69 -11.77 1.77 -23.11
CA ALA A 69 -12.22 2.16 -21.77
C ALA A 69 -13.70 2.60 -21.79
N ARG A 70 -14.13 3.36 -22.80
CA ARG A 70 -15.53 3.81 -22.94
C ARG A 70 -16.51 2.69 -23.28
N ALA A 71 -16.04 1.54 -23.75
CA ALA A 71 -16.89 0.43 -24.17
C ALA A 71 -17.85 -0.05 -23.07
N ILE A 72 -17.44 0.03 -21.80
CA ILE A 72 -18.27 -0.31 -20.63
C ILE A 72 -19.53 0.57 -20.50
N LEU A 73 -19.47 1.81 -21.01
CA LEU A 73 -20.57 2.76 -21.02
C LEU A 73 -21.40 2.69 -22.31
N SER A 74 -21.08 1.78 -23.23
CA SER A 74 -21.85 1.61 -24.47
C SER A 74 -23.27 1.13 -24.19
N THR A 75 -24.20 1.48 -25.07
CA THR A 75 -25.62 1.07 -24.97
C THR A 75 -25.76 -0.45 -24.90
N GLU A 76 -24.96 -1.20 -25.66
CA GLU A 76 -24.99 -2.66 -25.67
C GLU A 76 -24.55 -3.25 -24.33
N GLN A 77 -23.42 -2.78 -23.78
CA GLN A 77 -22.92 -3.25 -22.48
C GLN A 77 -23.87 -2.88 -21.34
N GLN A 78 -24.43 -1.66 -21.35
CA GLN A 78 -25.36 -1.20 -20.31
C GLN A 78 -26.72 -1.90 -20.37
N ALA A 79 -27.19 -2.30 -21.56
CA ALA A 79 -28.42 -3.09 -21.71
C ALA A 79 -28.27 -4.51 -21.16
N ALA A 80 -27.06 -5.07 -21.17
CA ALA A 80 -26.74 -6.38 -20.62
C ALA A 80 -26.22 -6.35 -19.17
N ALA A 81 -25.97 -5.16 -18.63
CA ALA A 81 -25.41 -5.00 -17.30
C ALA A 81 -26.42 -5.43 -16.21
N PRO A 82 -25.98 -6.18 -15.18
CA PRO A 82 -26.86 -6.50 -14.06
C PRO A 82 -27.28 -5.23 -13.32
N SER A 83 -28.45 -5.30 -12.67
CA SER A 83 -28.91 -4.25 -11.76
C SER A 83 -27.91 -4.03 -10.62
N LEU A 84 -28.01 -2.88 -9.95
CA LEU A 84 -27.16 -2.57 -8.80
C LEU A 84 -27.26 -3.66 -7.72
N VAL A 85 -28.47 -4.14 -7.43
CA VAL A 85 -28.71 -5.20 -6.44
C VAL A 85 -28.04 -6.51 -6.86
N GLU A 86 -28.22 -6.94 -8.11
CA GLU A 86 -27.61 -8.19 -8.61
C GLU A 86 -26.08 -8.14 -8.56
N ALA A 87 -25.48 -7.00 -8.94
CA ALA A 87 -24.04 -6.80 -8.88
C ALA A 87 -23.51 -6.85 -7.44
N LEU A 88 -24.20 -6.20 -6.49
CA LEU A 88 -23.86 -6.21 -5.07
C LEU A 88 -24.03 -7.60 -4.45
N ASP A 89 -25.08 -8.34 -4.82
CA ASP A 89 -25.30 -9.70 -4.35
C ASP A 89 -24.26 -10.68 -4.89
N ALA A 90 -23.87 -10.53 -6.16
CA ALA A 90 -22.77 -11.27 -6.76
C ALA A 90 -21.45 -10.98 -6.04
N PHE A 91 -21.15 -9.71 -5.74
CA PHE A 91 -19.97 -9.34 -4.97
C PHE A 91 -20.01 -9.92 -3.55
N ASN A 92 -21.17 -9.85 -2.88
CA ASN A 92 -21.37 -10.46 -1.57
C ASN A 92 -21.17 -11.99 -1.59
N ALA A 93 -21.62 -12.67 -2.65
CA ALA A 93 -21.38 -14.09 -2.84
C ALA A 93 -19.87 -14.38 -3.00
N PHE A 94 -19.15 -13.55 -3.75
CA PHE A 94 -17.70 -13.64 -3.87
C PHE A 94 -16.98 -13.44 -2.53
N VAL A 95 -17.36 -12.43 -1.73
CA VAL A 95 -16.79 -12.20 -0.40
C VAL A 95 -17.01 -13.40 0.51
N ARG A 96 -18.23 -13.95 0.54
CA ARG A 96 -18.55 -15.17 1.32
C ARG A 96 -17.75 -16.38 0.86
N TYR A 97 -17.54 -16.54 -0.45
CA TYR A 97 -16.73 -17.60 -1.02
C TYR A 97 -15.26 -17.50 -0.59
N CYS A 98 -14.72 -16.29 -0.46
CA CYS A 98 -13.34 -16.07 -0.04
C CYS A 98 -13.10 -16.45 1.44
N GLY A 99 -14.15 -16.53 2.26
CA GLY A 99 -14.09 -16.99 3.64
C GLY A 99 -14.53 -15.96 4.68
N PRO A 100 -14.63 -16.36 5.95
CA PRO A 100 -15.04 -15.45 7.03
C PRO A 100 -13.94 -14.44 7.36
N ASN A 101 -14.34 -13.29 7.92
CA ASN A 101 -13.43 -12.24 8.44
C ASN A 101 -12.42 -11.68 7.43
N VAL A 102 -12.74 -11.70 6.14
CA VAL A 102 -11.93 -11.06 5.10
C VAL A 102 -11.86 -9.55 5.31
N GLU A 103 -10.64 -9.03 5.23
CA GLU A 103 -10.39 -7.59 5.11
C GLU A 103 -10.63 -7.13 3.67
N VAL A 104 -11.35 -6.03 3.49
CA VAL A 104 -11.60 -5.42 2.17
C VAL A 104 -10.83 -4.11 2.08
N TYR A 105 -9.77 -4.12 1.27
CA TYR A 105 -8.95 -2.96 0.96
C TYR A 105 -9.57 -2.19 -0.21
N GLY A 106 -9.68 -0.88 -0.07
CA GLY A 106 -9.94 0.04 -1.19
C GLY A 106 -8.78 1.03 -1.36
N ASN A 107 -8.66 1.63 -2.52
CA ASN A 107 -7.62 2.61 -2.84
C ASN A 107 -8.01 4.03 -2.40
N GLY A 108 -8.41 4.18 -1.15
CA GLY A 108 -8.80 5.45 -0.52
C GLY A 108 -9.70 5.18 0.67
N SER A 109 -9.52 5.90 1.77
CA SER A 109 -10.37 5.74 2.97
C SER A 109 -11.81 6.19 2.74
N ASP A 110 -12.02 7.00 1.71
CA ASP A 110 -13.22 7.75 1.36
C ASP A 110 -13.75 7.42 -0.05
N PHE A 111 -13.14 6.45 -0.74
CA PHE A 111 -13.42 6.14 -2.14
C PHE A 111 -14.08 4.77 -2.32
N ASP A 112 -13.38 3.73 -2.80
CA ASP A 112 -13.99 2.46 -3.24
C ASP A 112 -14.92 1.85 -2.20
N ASN A 113 -14.41 1.64 -0.99
CA ASN A 113 -15.15 1.05 0.12
C ASN A 113 -16.35 1.93 0.53
N ALA A 114 -16.18 3.25 0.54
CA ALA A 114 -17.19 4.19 0.99
C ALA A 114 -18.31 4.35 -0.06
N ILE A 115 -17.96 4.40 -1.35
CA ILE A 115 -18.88 4.45 -2.48
C ILE A 115 -19.69 3.15 -2.56
N LEU A 116 -19.03 1.98 -2.48
CA LEU A 116 -19.72 0.69 -2.50
C LEU A 116 -20.70 0.56 -1.34
N ASN A 117 -20.30 0.97 -0.13
CA ASN A 117 -21.18 0.98 1.03
C ASN A 117 -22.39 1.91 0.85
N ALA A 118 -22.18 3.13 0.34
CA ALA A 118 -23.27 4.07 0.10
C ALA A 118 -24.26 3.52 -0.95
N ALA A 119 -23.75 2.94 -2.03
CA ALA A 119 -24.58 2.29 -3.04
C ALA A 119 -25.38 1.11 -2.46
N ALA A 120 -24.74 0.26 -1.63
CA ALA A 120 -25.39 -0.84 -0.96
C ALA A 120 -26.49 -0.36 0.01
N MET A 121 -26.23 0.71 0.76
CA MET A 121 -27.23 1.34 1.62
C MET A 121 -28.43 1.87 0.84
N SER A 122 -28.21 2.59 -0.27
CA SER A 122 -29.29 3.07 -1.14
C SER A 122 -30.12 1.93 -1.73
N ALA A 123 -29.47 0.80 -2.05
CA ALA A 123 -30.12 -0.39 -2.59
C ALA A 123 -30.75 -1.30 -1.52
N GLY A 124 -30.59 -1.01 -0.22
CA GLY A 124 -31.03 -1.89 0.87
C GLY A 124 -30.27 -3.22 0.97
N VAL A 125 -29.08 -3.31 0.35
CA VAL A 125 -28.23 -4.50 0.35
C VAL A 125 -27.24 -4.41 1.51
N LYS A 126 -27.14 -5.47 2.31
CA LYS A 126 -26.17 -5.55 3.41
C LYS A 126 -24.84 -6.13 2.90
N PRO A 127 -23.70 -5.41 3.06
CA PRO A 127 -22.38 -5.95 2.76
C PRO A 127 -22.07 -7.25 3.52
N ALA A 128 -21.37 -8.17 2.85
CA ALA A 128 -21.00 -9.49 3.38
C ALA A 128 -19.73 -9.49 4.26
N TRP A 129 -19.13 -8.33 4.51
CA TRP A 129 -18.00 -8.16 5.44
C TRP A 129 -18.42 -7.32 6.66
N PRO A 130 -17.75 -7.48 7.82
CA PRO A 130 -18.11 -6.72 9.02
C PRO A 130 -17.79 -5.21 8.87
N PRO A 131 -18.47 -4.31 9.60
CA PRO A 131 -18.23 -2.86 9.53
C PRO A 131 -16.79 -2.44 9.86
N PHE A 132 -16.02 -3.25 10.58
CA PHE A 132 -14.61 -3.02 10.91
C PHE A 132 -13.63 -3.70 9.94
N GLY A 133 -14.13 -4.33 8.87
CA GLY A 133 -13.35 -5.05 7.85
C GLY A 133 -12.71 -4.14 6.79
N HIS A 134 -13.02 -2.84 6.78
CA HIS A 134 -12.46 -1.89 5.83
C HIS A 134 -10.98 -1.63 6.07
N ARG A 135 -10.20 -1.55 4.98
CA ARG A 135 -8.79 -1.16 5.00
C ARG A 135 -8.50 -0.17 3.87
N CYS A 136 -7.50 0.69 4.09
CA CYS A 136 -7.08 1.68 3.11
C CYS A 136 -5.72 1.30 2.51
N TYR A 137 -5.73 0.86 1.25
CA TYR A 137 -4.50 0.56 0.51
C TYR A 137 -3.62 1.81 0.35
N ARG A 138 -4.23 2.97 0.14
CA ARG A 138 -3.51 4.25 -0.04
C ARG A 138 -2.67 4.62 1.19
N THR A 139 -3.16 4.32 2.39
CA THR A 139 -2.40 4.49 3.64
C THR A 139 -1.22 3.52 3.72
N MET A 140 -1.41 2.25 3.34
CA MET A 140 -0.31 1.28 3.39
C MET A 140 0.81 1.64 2.39
N LYS A 141 0.45 1.98 1.15
CA LYS A 141 1.46 2.32 0.12
C LYS A 141 2.21 3.62 0.44
N SER A 142 1.60 4.58 1.13
CA SER A 142 2.29 5.83 1.49
C SER A 142 3.42 5.61 2.49
N LEU A 143 3.42 4.51 3.23
CA LEU A 143 4.51 4.15 4.16
C LEU A 143 5.76 3.64 3.44
N THR A 144 5.67 3.26 2.17
CA THR A 144 6.77 2.68 1.40
C THR A 144 6.85 3.31 0.00
N PRO A 145 7.09 4.63 -0.12
CA PRO A 145 7.03 5.35 -1.41
C PRO A 145 8.08 4.90 -2.44
N HIS A 146 9.12 4.19 -2.00
CA HIS A 146 10.14 3.56 -2.84
C HIS A 146 9.62 2.28 -3.53
N VAL A 147 8.64 1.58 -2.96
CA VAL A 147 8.01 0.42 -3.60
C VAL A 147 7.05 0.94 -4.66
N LYS A 148 7.40 0.76 -5.93
CA LYS A 148 6.59 1.21 -7.06
C LYS A 148 5.60 0.13 -7.48
N ILE A 149 4.36 0.55 -7.74
CA ILE A 149 3.37 -0.31 -8.39
C ILE A 149 3.81 -0.58 -9.82
N ASP A 150 3.65 -1.82 -10.25
CA ASP A 150 3.86 -2.22 -11.63
C ASP A 150 2.48 -2.60 -12.16
N ARG A 151 1.92 -1.76 -13.04
CA ARG A 151 0.55 -1.95 -13.52
C ARG A 151 0.58 -2.87 -14.72
N THR A 152 -0.24 -3.91 -14.67
CA THR A 152 -0.44 -4.83 -15.79
C THR A 152 -1.91 -4.83 -16.19
N GLY A 153 -2.19 -4.97 -17.48
CA GLY A 153 -3.55 -4.99 -18.02
C GLY A 153 -4.01 -3.67 -18.62
N THR A 154 -5.33 -3.52 -18.74
CA THR A 154 -5.98 -2.36 -19.39
C THR A 154 -6.25 -1.28 -18.36
N HIS A 155 -5.74 -0.07 -18.59
CA HIS A 155 -6.11 1.09 -17.76
C HIS A 155 -7.63 1.32 -17.80
N HIS A 156 -8.22 1.61 -16.64
CA HIS A 156 -9.67 1.80 -16.44
C HIS A 156 -10.49 0.51 -16.55
N ASN A 157 -9.87 -0.59 -16.14
CA ASN A 157 -10.53 -1.85 -15.85
C ASN A 157 -10.38 -2.13 -14.35
N ALA A 158 -11.49 -2.06 -13.62
CA ALA A 158 -11.51 -2.24 -12.17
C ALA A 158 -10.85 -3.56 -11.70
N LEU A 159 -10.95 -4.65 -12.46
CA LEU A 159 -10.32 -5.91 -12.06
C LEU A 159 -8.80 -5.87 -12.24
N ASP A 160 -8.32 -5.36 -13.37
CA ASP A 160 -6.88 -5.23 -13.63
C ASP A 160 -6.20 -4.31 -12.60
N ASP A 161 -6.89 -3.22 -12.24
CA ASP A 161 -6.45 -2.30 -11.18
C ASP A 161 -6.47 -2.99 -9.80
N ALA A 162 -7.55 -3.70 -9.44
CA ALA A 162 -7.61 -4.44 -8.18
C ALA A 162 -6.50 -5.51 -8.05
N VAL A 163 -6.19 -6.23 -9.14
CA VAL A 163 -5.10 -7.22 -9.18
C VAL A 163 -3.73 -6.55 -8.99
N SER A 164 -3.44 -5.51 -9.78
CA SER A 164 -2.17 -4.77 -9.69
C SER A 164 -1.96 -4.18 -8.29
N GLN A 165 -3.03 -3.67 -7.67
CA GLN A 165 -3.00 -3.14 -6.32
C GLN A 165 -2.80 -4.23 -5.26
N ALA A 166 -3.42 -5.40 -5.40
CA ALA A 166 -3.26 -6.53 -4.48
C ALA A 166 -1.83 -7.08 -4.48
N GLU A 167 -1.23 -7.29 -5.65
CA GLU A 167 0.15 -7.72 -5.79
C GLU A 167 1.13 -6.68 -5.21
N HIS A 168 0.85 -5.40 -5.46
CA HIS A 168 1.63 -4.31 -4.88
C HIS A 168 1.51 -4.26 -3.35
N LEU A 169 0.32 -4.46 -2.78
CA LEU A 169 0.15 -4.51 -1.33
C LEU A 169 0.97 -5.65 -0.71
N GLY A 170 1.09 -6.81 -1.36
CA GLY A 170 1.99 -7.88 -0.92
C GLY A 170 3.47 -7.44 -0.84
N ARG A 171 3.94 -6.66 -1.82
CA ARG A 171 5.29 -6.06 -1.81
C ARG A 171 5.45 -5.01 -0.70
N VAL A 172 4.48 -4.12 -0.54
CA VAL A 172 4.42 -3.12 0.54
C VAL A 172 4.51 -3.79 1.91
N ARG A 173 3.71 -4.85 2.13
CA ARG A 173 3.73 -5.58 3.40
C ARG A 173 5.07 -6.25 3.66
N ARG A 174 5.72 -6.84 2.65
CA ARG A 174 7.09 -7.37 2.80
C ARG A 174 8.08 -6.27 3.21
N ALA A 175 8.02 -5.10 2.57
CA ALA A 175 8.91 -3.98 2.90
C ALA A 175 8.69 -3.44 4.32
N LEU A 176 7.45 -3.51 4.83
CA LEU A 176 7.09 -3.14 6.21
C LEU A 176 7.36 -4.24 7.25
N THR A 177 7.64 -5.47 6.82
CA THR A 177 7.86 -6.58 7.76
C THR A 177 9.22 -6.42 8.41
N VAL A 178 9.24 -6.38 9.74
CA VAL A 178 10.47 -6.52 10.53
C VAL A 178 10.82 -7.99 10.58
N THR A 179 11.89 -8.38 9.89
CA THR A 179 12.41 -9.76 9.90
C THR A 179 13.52 -9.89 10.94
N THR A 180 13.75 -11.11 11.44
CA THR A 180 14.89 -11.41 12.31
C THR A 180 16.21 -11.02 11.63
N ASP A 181 16.37 -11.40 10.36
CA ASP A 181 17.56 -11.04 9.56
C ASP A 181 17.78 -9.52 9.50
N ARG A 182 16.71 -8.72 9.40
CA ARG A 182 16.81 -7.25 9.39
C ARG A 182 17.21 -6.71 10.76
N ILE A 183 16.68 -7.28 11.85
CA ILE A 183 17.10 -6.92 13.21
C ILE A 183 18.59 -7.23 13.39
N GLU A 184 19.02 -8.44 13.00
CA GLU A 184 20.41 -8.87 13.11
C GLU A 184 21.36 -8.00 12.25
N ALA A 185 20.93 -7.62 11.04
CA ALA A 185 21.70 -6.70 10.19
C ALA A 185 21.84 -5.31 10.82
N ILE A 186 20.77 -4.76 11.41
CA ILE A 186 20.81 -3.46 12.12
C ILE A 186 21.73 -3.54 13.34
N ASP A 187 21.61 -4.60 14.14
CA ASP A 187 22.48 -4.81 15.30
C ASP A 187 23.95 -4.92 14.87
N GLN A 188 24.23 -5.63 13.79
CA GLN A 188 25.59 -5.75 13.26
C GLN A 188 26.13 -4.40 12.77
N PHE A 189 25.31 -3.63 12.05
CA PHE A 189 25.66 -2.29 11.58
C PHE A 189 26.00 -1.34 12.73
N ILE A 190 25.18 -1.31 13.78
CA ILE A 190 25.42 -0.51 14.99
C ILE A 190 26.71 -0.94 15.70
N ASN A 191 27.01 -2.24 15.73
CA ASN A 191 28.27 -2.71 16.29
C ASN A 191 29.49 -2.24 15.47
N TRP A 192 29.41 -2.24 14.13
CA TRP A 192 30.47 -1.68 13.28
C TRP A 192 30.65 -0.18 13.48
N MET A 193 29.56 0.58 13.58
CA MET A 193 29.62 2.01 13.93
C MET A 193 30.32 2.23 15.27
N ALA A 194 29.96 1.45 16.30
CA ALA A 194 30.57 1.56 17.61
C ALA A 194 32.07 1.22 17.59
N ASP A 195 32.48 0.22 16.82
CA ASP A 195 33.89 -0.10 16.63
C ASP A 195 34.62 1.05 15.92
N HIS A 196 34.03 1.65 14.87
CA HIS A 196 34.62 2.79 14.16
C HIS A 196 34.77 4.02 15.06
N TYR A 197 33.75 4.37 15.85
CA TYR A 197 33.84 5.43 16.87
C TYR A 197 35.03 5.23 17.81
N ARG A 198 35.23 4.00 18.31
CA ARG A 198 36.34 3.68 19.22
C ARG A 198 37.69 3.72 18.54
N GLU A 199 37.75 3.41 17.26
CA GLU A 199 38.98 3.50 16.48
C GLU A 199 39.37 4.96 16.23
N ARG A 200 38.43 5.76 15.73
CA ARG A 200 38.64 7.17 15.35
C ARG A 200 38.97 8.07 16.54
N THR A 201 38.38 7.79 17.70
CA THR A 201 38.65 8.54 18.93
C THR A 201 39.84 8.00 19.73
N SER A 202 40.44 6.88 19.33
CA SER A 202 41.61 6.32 20.03
C SER A 202 42.90 7.06 19.72
N HIS A 203 43.80 7.10 20.71
CA HIS A 203 45.14 7.66 20.55
C HIS A 203 46.21 6.57 20.72
N LYS A 204 47.27 6.63 19.93
CA LYS A 204 48.45 5.78 20.12
C LYS A 204 49.50 6.54 20.93
N ARG A 205 49.94 5.94 22.03
CA ARG A 205 51.06 6.44 22.83
C ARG A 205 52.03 5.28 23.10
N PHE A 206 53.30 5.45 22.73
CA PHE A 206 54.34 4.41 22.86
C PHE A 206 53.96 3.06 22.24
N GLY A 207 53.30 3.06 21.08
CA GLY A 207 52.87 1.84 20.40
C GLY A 207 51.62 1.17 20.98
N ILE A 208 51.11 1.64 22.12
CA ILE A 208 49.89 1.13 22.76
C ILE A 208 48.70 2.02 22.36
N ARG A 209 47.60 1.40 21.91
CA ARG A 209 46.36 2.10 21.57
C ARG A 209 45.52 2.28 22.83
N TRP A 210 45.15 3.52 23.12
CA TRP A 210 44.26 3.89 24.22
C TRP A 210 42.94 4.36 23.62
N HIS A 211 41.85 3.66 23.93
CA HIS A 211 40.51 4.09 23.54
C HIS A 211 40.03 5.16 24.51
N SER A 212 39.74 6.36 24.01
CA SER A 212 39.14 7.43 24.80
C SER A 212 37.68 7.11 25.14
N MET A 213 36.98 6.39 24.25
CA MET A 213 35.61 5.92 24.45
C MET A 213 35.56 4.46 24.93
N SER A 214 34.74 4.22 25.97
CA SER A 214 34.36 2.86 26.36
C SER A 214 33.46 2.22 25.30
N ARG A 215 33.37 0.88 25.29
CA ARG A 215 32.46 0.18 24.37
C ARG A 215 30.99 0.56 24.58
N ALA A 216 30.58 0.72 25.83
CA ALA A 216 29.22 1.14 26.16
C ALA A 216 28.92 2.56 25.64
N ALA A 217 29.87 3.49 25.78
CA ALA A 217 29.72 4.85 25.25
C ALA A 217 29.62 4.82 23.72
N ALA A 218 30.51 4.10 23.04
CA ALA A 218 30.50 4.02 21.58
C ALA A 218 29.21 3.40 21.01
N LEU A 219 28.66 2.39 21.69
CA LEU A 219 27.34 1.85 21.32
C LEU A 219 26.23 2.89 21.49
N SER A 220 26.24 3.66 22.59
CA SER A 220 25.25 4.72 22.81
C SER A 220 25.29 5.78 21.70
N TYR A 221 26.49 6.17 21.25
CA TYR A 221 26.66 7.10 20.13
C TYR A 221 26.22 6.47 18.80
N ALA A 222 26.61 5.23 18.54
CA ALA A 222 26.19 4.51 17.33
C ALA A 222 24.66 4.41 17.22
N HIS A 223 23.96 4.07 18.30
CA HIS A 223 22.50 4.08 18.35
C HIS A 223 21.92 5.47 18.07
N ALA A 224 22.45 6.51 18.73
CA ALA A 224 21.95 7.87 18.57
C ALA A 224 22.14 8.40 17.13
N THR A 225 23.32 8.18 16.53
CA THR A 225 23.59 8.57 15.14
C THR A 225 22.74 7.78 14.16
N TYR A 226 22.61 6.45 14.35
CA TYR A 226 21.74 5.62 13.53
C TYR A 226 20.28 6.12 13.59
N ASP A 227 19.74 6.34 14.79
CA ASP A 227 18.38 6.84 14.98
C ASP A 227 18.17 8.22 14.34
N ALA A 228 19.12 9.14 14.52
CA ALA A 228 19.07 10.46 13.90
C ALA A 228 19.04 10.35 12.36
N ALA A 229 19.91 9.50 11.80
CA ALA A 229 20.00 9.29 10.35
C ALA A 229 18.75 8.63 9.76
N VAL A 230 18.10 7.75 10.53
CA VAL A 230 16.79 7.20 10.15
C VAL A 230 15.73 8.29 10.13
N LEU A 231 15.70 9.16 11.14
CA LEU A 231 14.66 10.18 11.30
C LEU A 231 14.74 11.30 10.28
N ASP A 232 15.95 11.75 9.92
CA ASP A 232 16.16 12.80 8.92
C ASP A 232 16.25 12.29 7.47
N GLY A 233 16.22 10.95 7.30
CA GLY A 233 16.29 10.30 6.00
C GLY A 233 17.68 10.23 5.39
N SER A 234 18.73 10.66 6.10
CA SER A 234 20.13 10.52 5.65
C SER A 234 20.60 9.07 5.62
N LEU A 235 19.86 8.13 6.24
CA LEU A 235 20.09 6.69 6.07
C LEU A 235 19.63 6.18 4.70
N ALA A 236 18.80 6.90 3.95
CA ALA A 236 18.24 6.43 2.68
C ALA A 236 19.29 5.95 1.64
N PRO A 237 20.46 6.62 1.46
CA PRO A 237 21.53 6.12 0.59
C PRO A 237 22.17 4.81 1.06
N TYR A 238 22.11 4.53 2.36
CA TYR A 238 22.71 3.36 3.01
C TYR A 238 21.67 2.25 3.28
N ALA A 239 20.38 2.52 3.05
CA ALA A 239 19.26 1.66 3.44
C ALA A 239 19.20 0.34 2.66
N GLU A 240 19.83 0.28 1.48
CA GLU A 240 19.90 -0.94 0.67
C GLU A 240 21.03 -1.88 1.11
N GLU A 241 22.10 -1.35 1.72
CA GLU A 241 23.29 -2.12 2.15
C GLU A 241 23.79 -1.63 3.54
N LEU A 242 23.27 -2.24 4.60
CA LEU A 242 23.78 -2.07 5.98
C LEU A 242 25.10 -2.83 6.15
N ASP A 243 26.16 -2.34 5.51
CA ASP A 243 27.51 -2.94 5.55
C ASP A 243 28.50 -2.16 6.44
N ARG A 244 29.72 -2.68 6.54
CA ARG A 244 30.77 -2.11 7.38
C ARG A 244 31.31 -0.77 6.85
N ASP A 245 31.37 -0.58 5.53
CA ASP A 245 31.94 0.61 4.93
C ASP A 245 30.96 1.78 5.08
N ASN A 246 29.67 1.54 4.85
CA ASN A 246 28.60 2.52 5.09
C ASN A 246 28.50 2.90 6.57
N ALA A 247 28.70 1.95 7.50
CA ALA A 247 28.78 2.24 8.92
C ALA A 247 29.94 3.21 9.25
N ALA A 248 31.09 3.03 8.59
CA ALA A 248 32.26 3.89 8.78
C ALA A 248 32.02 5.30 8.23
N VAL A 249 31.44 5.43 7.02
CA VAL A 249 31.10 6.72 6.41
C VAL A 249 30.18 7.53 7.32
N LEU A 250 29.09 6.92 7.81
CA LEU A 250 28.11 7.60 8.65
C LEU A 250 28.72 8.12 9.96
N VAL A 251 29.60 7.33 10.58
CA VAL A 251 30.33 7.75 11.79
C VAL A 251 31.34 8.86 11.49
N ASP A 252 32.04 8.79 10.36
CA ASP A 252 32.95 9.86 9.98
C ASP A 252 32.18 11.17 9.73
N GLU A 253 31.02 11.14 9.07
CA GLU A 253 30.15 12.31 8.90
C GLU A 253 29.71 12.90 10.25
N ASP A 254 29.26 12.07 11.19
CA ASP A 254 28.87 12.50 12.53
C ASP A 254 30.04 13.15 13.30
N LEU A 255 31.22 12.53 13.25
CA LEU A 255 32.42 13.05 13.92
C LEU A 255 32.93 14.37 13.32
N HIS A 256 32.72 14.62 12.02
CA HIS A 256 33.04 15.93 11.43
C HIS A 256 32.19 17.02 12.06
N CYS A 257 30.91 16.76 12.34
CA CYS A 257 30.02 17.71 13.00
C CYS A 257 30.40 17.99 14.47
N TRP A 258 31.25 17.18 15.11
CA TRP A 258 31.71 17.44 16.49
C TRP A 258 32.87 18.45 16.55
N ALA A 259 33.54 18.68 15.43
CA ALA A 259 34.73 19.53 15.35
C ALA A 259 34.43 21.00 15.02
N ASP A 260 33.21 21.29 14.59
CA ASP A 260 32.67 22.64 14.31
C ASP A 260 31.95 23.23 15.54
#